data_AF-A0A7C5NUZ8-F1
#
_entry.id   AF-A0A7C5NUZ8-F1
#
_cell.length_a   1.000
_cell.length_b   1.000
_cell.length_c   1.000
_cell.angle_alpha   90.00
_cell.angle_beta   90.00
_cell.angle_gamma   90.00
#
_symmetry.space_group_name_H-M   'P 1'
#
loop_
_entity.id
_entity.type
_entity.pdbx_description
1 polymer ?
#
loop_
_entity_poly.entity_id
_entity_poly.type
_entity_poly.pdbx_seq_one_letter_code
_entity_poly.pdbx_strand_id
1 'polypeptide(L)'
;MRLIIILLVTISLCGAVPVKIGVIRGGYVGGDWTHAAQRSVQRAVELANYASGLDIILFPEFAFAGIDGGGHSRPEVTFTWDSVLGLVPHPRDPHDVGDSLTAYYLDTLRYIAMGETCYIWAATCGEVLGGINYNSIPIIHPDGRIVRLRRKCHWSGIHDVVRDTTIHLDTINVKAGGRVAVLTTICYENSRLARILDPTEPPAPLWLLPHGTWGGAGNEDMTAATQYWTFDPTPISLSGVWSIVTDHWVRPDAVLIAVDIFSSTRWNTMRIDNYGRDPVAYEPLAWVEVHPHFVIVVANVPDVNDTLPTILPTYIPPPPESLMVMPEISSGPVFLMGASCEKALVLSEDGDTVDWIEISDGEGVWAGATDSKNAPGTYYIVCGEDVRKVVLDY
;
A
#
# COMPACT_ATOMS: atom_id res chain seq x y z
N MET A 1 -23.88 6.26 -36.66
CA MET A 1 -24.33 6.30 -35.25
C MET A 1 -23.55 5.34 -34.35
N ARG A 2 -23.45 4.03 -34.66
CA ARG A 2 -22.64 3.07 -33.87
C ARG A 2 -21.15 3.44 -33.75
N LEU A 3 -20.53 3.92 -34.83
CA LEU A 3 -19.12 4.37 -34.80
C LEU A 3 -18.90 5.61 -33.92
N ILE A 4 -19.88 6.52 -33.86
CA ILE A 4 -19.83 7.75 -33.04
C ILE A 4 -20.05 7.41 -31.56
N ILE A 5 -20.90 6.42 -31.26
CA ILE A 5 -21.10 5.92 -29.89
C ILE A 5 -19.84 5.17 -29.43
N ILE A 6 -19.20 4.34 -30.27
CA ILE A 6 -17.94 3.67 -29.92
C ILE A 6 -16.82 4.70 -29.74
N LEU A 7 -16.75 5.74 -30.57
CA LEU A 7 -15.78 6.83 -30.42
C LEU A 7 -16.07 7.67 -29.16
N LEU A 8 -17.34 7.96 -28.86
CA LEU A 8 -17.73 8.62 -27.62
C LEU A 8 -17.41 7.75 -26.41
N VAL A 9 -17.63 6.43 -26.45
CA VAL A 9 -17.30 5.47 -25.38
C VAL A 9 -15.79 5.29 -25.23
N THR A 10 -15.01 5.32 -26.31
CA THR A 10 -13.53 5.26 -26.24
C THR A 10 -12.89 6.60 -25.87
N ILE A 11 -13.53 7.73 -26.19
CA ILE A 11 -13.15 9.07 -25.73
C ILE A 11 -13.67 9.34 -24.30
N SER A 12 -14.67 8.60 -23.83
CA SER A 12 -15.14 8.61 -22.42
C SER A 12 -14.62 7.43 -21.58
N LEU A 13 -13.74 6.59 -22.15
CA LEU A 13 -12.81 5.74 -21.40
C LEU A 13 -11.57 6.59 -21.07
N CYS A 14 -11.74 7.56 -20.20
CA CYS A 14 -10.70 8.41 -19.61
C CYS A 14 -11.03 8.54 -18.12
N GLY A 15 -10.15 8.20 -17.18
CA GLY A 15 -8.77 7.76 -17.39
C GLY A 15 -8.10 7.43 -16.05
N ALA A 16 -8.34 6.22 -15.56
CA ALA A 16 -7.48 5.68 -14.52
C ALA A 16 -6.09 5.41 -15.11
N VAL A 17 -5.06 5.91 -14.45
CA VAL A 17 -3.68 5.80 -14.89
C VAL A 17 -2.96 4.78 -14.01
N PRO A 18 -2.18 3.85 -14.59
CA PRO A 18 -1.43 2.89 -13.80
C PRO A 18 -0.31 3.64 -13.06
N VAL A 19 -0.39 3.64 -11.73
CA VAL A 19 0.62 4.18 -10.83
C VAL A 19 1.44 3.03 -10.29
N LYS A 20 2.75 3.06 -10.54
CA LYS A 20 3.70 2.06 -10.02
C LYS A 20 4.38 2.59 -8.75
N ILE A 21 4.12 1.94 -7.63
CA ILE A 21 4.55 2.35 -6.30
C ILE A 21 5.50 1.30 -5.74
N GLY A 22 6.73 1.70 -5.45
CA GLY A 22 7.68 0.90 -4.69
C GLY A 22 7.52 1.18 -3.20
N VAL A 23 7.17 0.18 -2.41
CA VAL A 23 6.94 0.33 -0.97
C VAL A 23 8.10 -0.31 -0.22
N ILE A 24 8.83 0.48 0.56
CA ILE A 24 9.94 -0.02 1.38
C ILE A 24 9.36 -0.79 2.55
N ARG A 25 9.87 -2.00 2.78
CA ARG A 25 9.42 -2.81 3.90
C ARG A 25 10.27 -2.57 5.12
N GLY A 26 9.57 -2.32 6.23
CA GLY A 26 10.14 -2.25 7.56
C GLY A 26 11.20 -1.16 7.75
N GLY A 27 11.80 -1.18 8.93
CA GLY A 27 12.90 -0.29 9.36
C GLY A 27 13.44 -0.70 10.73
N TYR A 28 12.61 -1.41 11.49
CA TYR A 28 12.96 -1.99 12.78
C TYR A 28 13.50 -3.43 12.62
N VAL A 29 14.72 -3.67 13.09
CA VAL A 29 15.24 -5.03 13.35
C VAL A 29 15.92 -5.00 14.72
N GLY A 30 15.23 -5.52 15.74
CA GLY A 30 15.85 -5.88 17.02
C GLY A 30 16.41 -4.74 17.88
N GLY A 31 15.83 -3.53 17.83
CA GLY A 31 16.19 -2.43 18.75
C GLY A 31 17.29 -1.47 18.27
N ASP A 32 17.85 -1.67 17.07
CA ASP A 32 18.92 -0.83 16.52
C ASP A 32 18.35 0.32 15.66
N TRP A 33 17.98 1.41 16.34
CA TRP A 33 17.41 2.62 15.74
C TRP A 33 18.43 3.52 15.05
N THR A 34 19.68 3.48 15.52
CA THR A 34 20.77 4.30 15.00
C THR A 34 21.02 4.09 13.51
N HIS A 35 20.77 2.87 13.02
CA HIS A 35 20.96 2.50 11.61
C HIS A 35 19.65 2.37 10.82
N ALA A 36 18.51 2.82 11.37
CA ALA A 36 17.22 2.74 10.67
C ALA A 36 17.28 3.48 9.33
N ALA A 37 17.74 4.73 9.32
CA ALA A 37 17.88 5.54 8.11
C ALA A 37 18.78 4.86 7.05
N GLN A 38 19.92 4.30 7.48
CA GLN A 38 20.82 3.56 6.59
C GLN A 38 20.13 2.37 5.95
N ARG A 39 19.47 1.52 6.75
CA ARG A 39 18.80 0.31 6.26
C ARG A 39 17.66 0.68 5.32
N SER A 40 16.86 1.68 5.67
CA SER A 40 15.77 2.20 4.84
C SER A 40 16.29 2.62 3.46
N VAL A 41 17.38 3.39 3.39
CA VAL A 41 17.96 3.81 2.10
C VAL A 41 18.57 2.64 1.34
N GLN A 42 19.23 1.68 2.01
CA GLN A 42 19.73 0.48 1.35
C GLN A 42 18.62 -0.31 0.66
N ARG A 43 17.46 -0.48 1.32
CA ARG A 43 16.29 -1.14 0.73
C ARG A 43 15.72 -0.37 -0.47
N ALA A 44 15.76 0.96 -0.42
CA ALA A 44 15.35 1.78 -1.56
C ALA A 44 16.31 1.70 -2.75
N VAL A 45 17.62 1.59 -2.49
CA VAL A 45 18.61 1.33 -3.55
C VAL A 45 18.38 -0.04 -4.17
N GLU A 46 18.12 -1.07 -3.36
CA GLU A 46 17.78 -2.41 -3.88
C GLU A 46 16.52 -2.38 -4.75
N LEU A 47 15.47 -1.69 -4.29
CA LEU A 47 14.24 -1.49 -5.06
C LEU A 47 14.52 -0.79 -6.40
N ALA A 48 15.26 0.32 -6.40
CA ALA A 48 15.58 1.08 -7.61
C ALA A 48 16.42 0.26 -8.61
N ASN A 49 17.35 -0.57 -8.11
CA ASN A 49 18.13 -1.47 -8.95
C ASN A 49 17.29 -2.63 -9.54
N TYR A 50 16.21 -3.01 -8.86
CA TYR A 50 15.36 -4.14 -9.26
C TYR A 50 14.24 -3.71 -10.23
N ALA A 51 13.53 -2.63 -9.91
CA ALA A 51 12.33 -2.20 -10.61
C ALA A 51 12.53 -0.85 -11.29
N SER A 52 12.32 -0.82 -12.60
CA SER A 52 12.27 0.44 -13.35
C SER A 52 10.84 0.99 -13.45
N GLY A 53 10.74 2.28 -13.76
CA GLY A 53 9.45 2.91 -14.06
C GLY A 53 8.59 3.19 -12.84
N LEU A 54 9.18 3.30 -11.64
CA LEU A 54 8.46 3.68 -10.41
C LEU A 54 7.96 5.12 -10.51
N ASP A 55 6.69 5.37 -10.16
CA ASP A 55 6.15 6.73 -10.01
C ASP A 55 6.37 7.25 -8.59
N ILE A 56 6.24 6.36 -7.60
CA ILE A 56 6.37 6.68 -6.17
C ILE A 56 7.29 5.66 -5.48
N ILE A 57 8.13 6.13 -4.56
CA ILE A 57 8.72 5.30 -3.50
C ILE A 57 8.13 5.75 -2.16
N LEU A 58 7.54 4.81 -1.41
CA LEU A 58 6.90 5.05 -0.12
C LEU A 58 7.65 4.32 1.00
N PHE A 59 8.05 5.05 2.03
CA PHE A 59 8.64 4.49 3.25
C PHE A 59 7.59 4.27 4.35
N PRO A 60 7.82 3.37 5.32
CA PRO A 60 6.98 3.20 6.50
C PRO A 60 7.11 4.36 7.48
N GLU A 61 6.16 4.55 8.41
CA GLU A 61 6.38 5.54 9.48
C GLU A 61 7.66 5.22 10.25
N PHE A 62 8.39 6.24 10.71
CA PHE A 62 9.62 6.11 11.49
C PHE A 62 10.85 5.54 10.76
N ALA A 63 10.83 5.37 9.44
CA ALA A 63 11.98 4.83 8.70
C ALA A 63 13.28 5.64 8.87
N PHE A 64 13.18 6.90 9.31
CA PHE A 64 14.28 7.83 9.55
C PHE A 64 14.32 8.38 10.99
N ALA A 65 13.35 8.04 11.85
CA ALA A 65 13.24 8.56 13.21
C ALA A 65 13.28 7.50 14.32
N GLY A 66 12.94 6.24 14.01
CA GLY A 66 12.69 5.20 15.01
C GLY A 66 11.36 5.34 15.79
N ILE A 67 11.01 4.36 16.63
CA ILE A 67 9.66 4.16 17.24
C ILE A 67 9.04 5.41 17.88
N ASP A 68 9.85 6.32 18.40
CA ASP A 68 9.39 7.52 19.09
C ASP A 68 9.68 8.79 18.28
N GLY A 69 9.47 8.77 16.97
CA GLY A 69 9.74 9.89 16.06
C GLY A 69 8.96 11.19 16.32
N GLY A 70 8.23 11.29 17.43
CA GLY A 70 8.12 12.56 18.10
C GLY A 70 8.04 12.45 19.60
N GLY A 71 8.97 13.17 20.22
CA GLY A 71 9.23 13.12 21.66
C GLY A 71 10.69 13.34 22.00
N HIS A 72 11.44 14.17 21.27
CA HIS A 72 12.89 14.39 21.47
C HIS A 72 13.77 13.13 21.55
N SER A 73 13.23 11.98 21.16
CA SER A 73 13.91 10.71 20.98
C SER A 73 14.59 10.76 19.62
N ARG A 74 15.89 11.05 19.65
CA ARG A 74 16.80 11.07 18.49
C ARG A 74 16.61 9.82 17.62
N PRO A 75 16.80 9.90 16.29
CA PRO A 75 17.40 11.01 15.54
C PRO A 75 16.50 12.22 15.23
N GLU A 76 17.09 13.41 15.26
CA GLU A 76 16.45 14.69 14.93
C GLU A 76 17.15 15.42 13.77
N VAL A 77 16.34 16.07 12.93
CA VAL A 77 16.82 16.87 11.79
C VAL A 77 16.15 18.24 11.75
N THR A 78 16.80 19.19 11.09
CA THR A 78 16.23 20.50 10.75
C THR A 78 16.30 20.69 9.24
N PHE A 79 15.40 21.49 8.66
CA PHE A 79 15.42 21.79 7.23
C PHE A 79 15.66 23.28 6.99
N THR A 80 16.52 23.59 6.02
CA THR A 80 16.70 24.96 5.52
C THR A 80 16.35 25.02 4.04
N TRP A 81 15.76 26.12 3.60
CA TRP A 81 15.41 26.28 2.19
C TRP A 81 16.62 26.73 1.36
N ASP A 82 16.88 26.01 0.27
CA ASP A 82 17.83 26.34 -0.79
C ASP A 82 17.10 26.54 -2.13
N SER A 83 17.53 27.54 -2.91
CA SER A 83 16.86 27.90 -4.17
C SER A 83 17.00 26.86 -5.29
N VAL A 84 18.01 25.98 -5.20
CA VAL A 84 18.31 24.95 -6.19
C VAL A 84 17.81 23.60 -5.71
N LEU A 85 18.10 23.26 -4.45
CA LEU A 85 17.83 21.94 -3.86
C LEU A 85 16.47 21.87 -3.15
N GLY A 86 15.77 22.98 -2.93
CA GLY A 86 14.61 23.01 -2.05
C GLY A 86 15.02 22.86 -0.58
N LEU A 87 14.25 22.12 0.22
CA LEU A 87 14.55 21.91 1.64
C LEU A 87 15.75 20.98 1.82
N VAL A 88 16.82 21.44 2.45
CA VAL A 88 18.04 20.67 2.74
C VAL A 88 18.01 20.18 4.20
N PRO A 89 18.11 18.86 4.46
CA PRO A 89 18.17 18.33 5.81
C PRO A 89 19.54 18.58 6.44
N HIS A 90 19.55 18.98 7.70
CA HIS A 90 20.74 19.11 8.53
C HIS A 90 20.54 18.36 9.85
N PRO A 91 21.59 17.77 10.42
CA PRO A 91 21.49 17.20 11.76
C PRO A 91 21.08 18.29 12.75
N ARG A 92 20.19 17.96 13.68
CA ARG A 92 19.84 18.89 14.77
C ARG A 92 21.05 19.14 15.68
N ASP A 93 21.78 18.08 16.01
CA ASP A 93 23.06 18.06 16.69
C ASP A 93 24.14 17.40 15.80
N PRO A 94 25.07 18.14 15.20
CA PRO A 94 26.11 17.57 14.32
C PRO A 94 27.14 16.70 15.05
N HIS A 95 27.12 16.67 16.38
CA HIS A 95 27.93 15.75 17.18
C HIS A 95 27.19 14.45 17.52
N ASP A 96 25.89 14.38 17.27
CA ASP A 96 25.12 13.15 17.36
C ASP A 96 25.20 12.36 16.05
N VAL A 97 25.55 11.08 16.17
CA VAL A 97 25.72 10.19 15.02
C VAL A 97 24.37 9.89 14.36
N GLY A 98 23.31 9.70 15.14
CA GLY A 98 21.97 9.42 14.62
C GLY A 98 21.43 10.58 13.79
N ASP A 99 21.52 11.80 14.32
CA ASP A 99 21.11 13.03 13.61
C ASP A 99 21.88 13.20 12.30
N SER A 100 23.21 12.99 12.35
CA SER A 100 24.11 13.12 11.20
C SER A 100 23.81 12.10 10.11
N LEU A 101 23.64 10.82 10.49
CA LEU A 101 23.28 9.76 9.55
C LEU A 101 21.90 10.01 8.95
N THR A 102 20.93 10.41 9.76
CA THR A 102 19.56 10.67 9.29
C THR A 102 19.53 11.79 8.26
N ALA A 103 20.18 12.93 8.55
CA ALA A 103 20.29 14.03 7.60
C ALA A 103 20.98 13.61 6.29
N TYR A 104 22.10 12.88 6.39
CA TYR A 104 22.84 12.37 5.24
C TYR A 104 21.99 11.43 4.37
N TYR A 105 21.27 10.48 4.98
CA TYR A 105 20.47 9.50 4.25
C TYR A 105 19.21 10.12 3.64
N LEU A 106 18.57 11.07 4.32
CA LEU A 106 17.48 11.86 3.74
C LEU A 106 17.95 12.64 2.50
N ASP A 107 19.13 13.27 2.56
CA ASP A 107 19.68 14.01 1.42
C ASP A 107 20.08 13.08 0.27
N THR A 108 20.53 11.86 0.58
CA THR A 108 20.93 10.85 -0.42
C THR A 108 19.74 10.40 -1.28
N LEU A 109 18.51 10.40 -0.74
CA LEU A 109 17.31 10.00 -1.49
C LEU A 109 17.06 10.84 -2.75
N ARG A 110 17.58 12.07 -2.82
CA ARG A 110 17.48 12.93 -4.02
C ARG A 110 18.09 12.27 -5.25
N TYR A 111 19.22 11.58 -5.07
CA TYR A 111 19.89 10.89 -6.17
C TYR A 111 19.07 9.70 -6.66
N ILE A 112 18.37 9.02 -5.74
CA ILE A 112 17.42 7.95 -6.10
C ILE A 112 16.23 8.56 -6.86
N ALA A 113 15.63 9.65 -6.36
CA ALA A 113 14.51 10.32 -7.01
C ALA A 113 14.85 10.78 -8.44
N MET A 114 16.04 11.36 -8.63
CA MET A 114 16.53 11.76 -9.96
C MET A 114 16.83 10.56 -10.86
N GLY A 115 17.53 9.56 -10.33
CA GLY A 115 17.90 8.36 -11.09
C GLY A 115 16.68 7.61 -11.59
N GLU A 116 15.70 7.40 -10.71
CA GLU A 116 14.44 6.74 -11.06
C GLU A 116 13.42 7.68 -11.69
N THR A 117 13.66 9.00 -11.69
CA THR A 117 12.68 10.01 -12.12
C THR A 117 11.31 9.80 -11.42
N CYS A 118 11.34 9.58 -10.10
CA CYS A 118 10.16 9.24 -9.29
C CYS A 118 10.00 10.18 -8.10
N TYR A 119 8.79 10.21 -7.53
CA TYR A 119 8.52 10.92 -6.28
C TYR A 119 8.85 10.02 -5.09
N ILE A 120 9.33 10.60 -3.98
CA ILE A 120 9.64 9.83 -2.76
C ILE A 120 8.95 10.44 -1.55
N TRP A 121 8.17 9.62 -0.83
CA TRP A 121 7.65 9.92 0.51
C TRP A 121 8.55 9.28 1.55
N ALA A 122 9.51 10.05 2.06
CA ALA A 122 10.50 9.60 3.05
C ALA A 122 9.92 9.57 4.47
N ALA A 123 8.85 8.80 4.66
CA ALA A 123 8.17 8.68 5.94
C ALA A 123 9.03 7.88 6.94
N THR A 124 9.13 8.24 8.22
CA THR A 124 9.12 9.62 8.72
C THR A 124 10.42 9.95 9.45
N CYS A 125 10.72 11.24 9.59
CA CYS A 125 11.85 11.79 10.35
C CYS A 125 11.36 12.66 11.52
N GLY A 126 12.18 12.81 12.58
CA GLY A 126 11.95 13.77 13.66
C GLY A 126 12.43 15.17 13.29
N GLU A 127 11.56 15.99 12.68
CA GLU A 127 11.89 17.38 12.32
C GLU A 127 11.81 18.30 13.54
N VAL A 128 12.84 19.12 13.78
CA VAL A 128 12.81 20.18 14.79
C VAL A 128 12.66 21.55 14.13
N LEU A 129 11.56 22.24 14.41
CA LEU A 129 11.30 23.60 13.94
C LEU A 129 10.83 24.48 15.10
N GLY A 130 11.55 25.57 15.37
CA GLY A 130 11.22 26.49 16.47
C GLY A 130 11.25 25.83 17.86
N GLY A 131 12.05 24.78 18.03
CA GLY A 131 12.12 24.00 19.27
C GLY A 131 11.04 22.93 19.43
N ILE A 132 10.15 22.78 18.45
CA ILE A 132 9.10 21.75 18.42
C ILE A 132 9.55 20.60 17.54
N ASN A 133 9.40 19.37 18.03
CA ASN A 133 9.66 18.15 17.28
C ASN A 133 8.38 17.67 16.58
N TYR A 134 8.48 17.41 15.28
CA TYR A 134 7.40 16.93 14.42
C TYR A 134 7.79 15.61 13.76
N ASN A 135 6.86 14.66 13.80
CA ASN A 135 6.91 13.47 12.98
C ASN A 135 6.54 13.87 11.54
N SER A 136 7.53 13.88 10.63
CA SER A 136 7.40 14.54 9.32
C SER A 136 7.81 13.66 8.14
N ILE A 137 7.17 13.88 6.99
CA ILE A 137 7.50 13.23 5.71
C ILE A 137 8.07 14.28 4.77
N PRO A 138 9.38 14.24 4.47
CA PRO A 138 9.95 14.92 3.31
C PRO A 138 9.41 14.30 2.02
N ILE A 139 8.85 15.14 1.15
CA ILE A 139 8.37 14.75 -0.17
C ILE A 139 9.38 15.24 -1.21
N ILE A 140 10.00 14.28 -1.89
CA ILE A 140 11.07 14.52 -2.86
C ILE A 140 10.50 14.40 -4.26
N HIS A 141 10.73 15.41 -5.09
CA HIS A 141 10.33 15.41 -6.49
C HIS A 141 11.30 14.61 -7.37
N PRO A 142 10.86 14.20 -8.58
CA PRO A 142 11.71 13.56 -9.60
C PRO A 142 12.95 14.35 -9.99
N ASP A 143 12.99 15.66 -9.73
CA ASP A 143 14.14 16.52 -9.97
C ASP A 143 15.14 16.56 -8.79
N GLY A 144 14.89 15.75 -7.75
CA GLY A 144 15.73 15.66 -6.56
C GLY A 144 15.48 16.77 -5.54
N ARG A 145 14.53 17.69 -5.75
CA ARG A 145 14.21 18.72 -4.76
C ARG A 145 13.25 18.18 -3.70
N ILE A 146 13.55 18.45 -2.43
CA ILE A 146 12.57 18.28 -1.35
C ILE A 146 11.74 19.55 -1.35
N VAL A 147 10.50 19.44 -1.84
CA VAL A 147 9.66 20.63 -2.05
C VAL A 147 8.77 20.93 -0.84
N ARG A 148 8.55 19.91 0.00
CA ARG A 148 7.54 19.95 1.05
C ARG A 148 7.90 18.99 2.18
N LEU A 149 7.48 19.39 3.39
CA LEU A 149 7.45 18.54 4.58
C LEU A 149 6.00 18.41 5.00
N ARG A 150 5.49 17.18 5.04
CA ARG A 150 4.18 16.89 5.61
C ARG A 150 4.35 16.51 7.08
N ARG A 151 3.88 17.35 8.00
CA ARG A 151 4.06 17.14 9.45
C ARG A 151 2.80 16.59 10.07
N LYS A 152 2.93 15.58 10.94
CA LYS A 152 1.81 14.94 11.64
C LYS A 152 1.05 15.95 12.51
N CYS A 153 -0.24 16.11 12.26
CA CYS A 153 -1.16 16.98 12.99
C CYS A 153 -2.00 16.24 14.04
N HIS A 154 -2.01 14.90 14.05
CA HIS A 154 -2.72 14.09 15.05
C HIS A 154 -1.82 13.05 15.71
N TRP A 155 -1.76 13.07 17.05
CA TRP A 155 -0.88 12.23 17.86
C TRP A 155 -1.71 11.33 18.77
N SER A 156 -1.24 10.11 19.01
CA SER A 156 -1.88 9.19 19.96
C SER A 156 -1.80 9.77 21.37
N GLY A 157 -2.93 9.79 22.09
CA GLY A 157 -2.99 10.22 23.48
C GLY A 157 -2.72 11.71 23.73
N ILE A 158 -2.42 12.52 22.69
CA ILE A 158 -2.24 13.96 22.84
C ILE A 158 -3.20 14.71 21.92
N HIS A 159 -4.19 15.33 22.56
CA HIS A 159 -5.10 16.27 21.92
C HIS A 159 -4.46 17.66 22.03
N ASP A 160 -4.25 18.34 20.90
CA ASP A 160 -3.68 19.70 20.79
C ASP A 160 -2.16 19.86 21.02
N VAL A 161 -1.33 19.25 20.17
CA VAL A 161 0.07 19.71 20.00
C VAL A 161 0.29 20.09 18.54
N VAL A 162 0.70 21.35 18.38
CA VAL A 162 1.19 22.07 17.21
C VAL A 162 0.64 21.64 15.85
N ARG A 163 -0.25 22.47 15.34
CA ARG A 163 -1.11 22.24 14.18
C ARG A 163 -0.33 22.53 12.90
N ASP A 164 0.13 21.49 12.20
CA ASP A 164 0.39 21.64 10.77
C ASP A 164 -0.93 22.01 10.09
N THR A 165 -1.03 23.27 9.69
CA THR A 165 -2.20 23.83 8.98
C THR A 165 -2.03 23.77 7.47
N THR A 166 -0.97 23.14 6.99
CA THR A 166 -0.57 23.15 5.59
C THR A 166 -0.83 21.82 4.89
N ILE A 167 -1.65 20.95 5.49
CA ILE A 167 -2.06 19.69 4.90
C ILE A 167 -2.90 19.99 3.65
N HIS A 168 -2.51 19.38 2.55
CA HIS A 168 -3.15 19.46 1.24
C HIS A 168 -2.76 18.22 0.43
N LEU A 169 -3.49 17.96 -0.65
CA LEU A 169 -3.19 16.88 -1.57
C LEU A 169 -1.99 17.21 -2.42
N ASP A 170 -1.02 16.30 -2.45
CA ASP A 170 0.07 16.39 -3.41
C ASP A 170 -0.46 16.00 -4.79
N THR A 171 0.15 16.52 -5.85
CA THR A 171 -0.18 16.10 -7.22
C THR A 171 1.07 15.57 -7.89
N ILE A 172 1.02 14.34 -8.37
CA ILE A 172 2.13 13.72 -9.10
C ILE A 172 1.81 13.61 -10.58
N ASN A 173 2.84 13.71 -11.42
CA ASN A 173 2.74 13.29 -12.81
C ASN A 173 3.10 11.80 -12.91
N VAL A 174 2.26 11.02 -13.56
CA VAL A 174 2.46 9.57 -13.73
C VAL A 174 3.17 9.31 -15.04
N LYS A 175 4.13 8.38 -15.05
CA LYS A 175 4.94 8.04 -16.24
C LYS A 175 4.11 7.49 -17.39
N ALA A 176 3.01 6.79 -17.07
CA ALA A 176 2.03 6.33 -18.05
C ALA A 176 1.23 7.48 -18.71
N GLY A 177 1.43 8.72 -18.25
CA GLY A 177 0.63 9.87 -18.61
C GLY A 177 -0.44 10.16 -17.57
N GLY A 178 -0.85 11.42 -17.46
CA GLY A 178 -1.83 11.88 -16.49
C GLY A 178 -1.23 12.36 -15.17
N ARG A 179 -2.11 12.79 -14.27
CA ARG A 179 -1.79 13.34 -12.96
C ARG A 179 -2.72 12.77 -11.91
N VAL A 180 -2.17 12.44 -10.75
CA VAL A 180 -2.91 11.85 -9.64
C VAL A 180 -2.79 12.74 -8.41
N ALA A 181 -3.91 13.01 -7.74
CA ALA A 181 -3.92 13.64 -6.44
C ALA A 181 -3.70 12.58 -5.35
N VAL A 182 -2.82 12.90 -4.40
CA VAL A 182 -2.36 11.98 -3.37
C VAL A 182 -2.63 12.60 -2.01
N LEU A 183 -3.46 11.94 -1.19
CA LEU A 183 -3.51 12.24 0.23
C LEU A 183 -2.46 11.39 0.94
N THR A 184 -1.69 12.01 1.83
CA THR A 184 -0.87 11.27 2.78
C THR A 184 -1.31 11.56 4.20
N THR A 185 -1.64 10.50 4.94
CA THR A 185 -1.85 10.53 6.38
C THR A 185 -0.77 9.72 7.08
N ILE A 186 -0.47 10.06 8.33
CA ILE A 186 0.58 9.41 9.12
C ILE A 186 -0.09 8.67 10.27
N CYS A 187 -0.09 7.34 10.19
CA CYS A 187 -0.51 6.44 11.26
C CYS A 187 -1.89 6.83 11.83
N TYR A 188 -1.96 7.26 13.10
CA TYR A 188 -3.18 7.69 13.80
C TYR A 188 -4.06 8.72 13.06
N GLU A 189 -3.52 9.45 12.10
CA GLU A 189 -4.29 10.37 11.24
C GLU A 189 -5.24 9.66 10.28
N ASN A 190 -5.12 8.34 10.09
CA ASN A 190 -6.13 7.56 9.38
C ASN A 190 -7.52 7.67 10.03
N SER A 191 -7.55 7.97 11.34
CA SER A 191 -8.79 8.11 12.07
C SER A 191 -9.51 9.43 11.80
N ARG A 192 -8.72 10.51 11.71
CA ARG A 192 -9.16 11.89 11.45
C ARG A 192 -7.99 12.82 11.24
N LEU A 193 -8.24 13.88 10.48
CA LEU A 193 -7.41 15.09 10.47
C LEU A 193 -7.97 16.13 11.45
N ALA A 194 -7.19 17.17 11.74
CA ALA A 194 -7.65 18.24 12.61
C ALA A 194 -8.88 18.93 11.98
N ARG A 195 -9.96 19.09 12.76
CA ARG A 195 -11.25 19.69 12.31
C ARG A 195 -11.16 21.11 11.76
N ILE A 196 -10.02 21.77 11.93
CA ILE A 196 -9.75 23.12 11.41
C ILE A 196 -9.23 23.11 9.97
N LEU A 197 -8.98 21.93 9.42
CA LEU A 197 -8.51 21.74 8.06
C LEU A 197 -9.72 21.42 7.19
N ASP A 198 -9.83 22.13 6.08
CA ASP A 198 -10.88 21.87 5.10
C ASP A 198 -10.38 20.89 4.04
N PRO A 199 -11.17 19.88 3.67
CA PRO A 199 -10.83 19.00 2.56
C PRO A 199 -10.68 19.79 1.27
N THR A 200 -9.81 19.31 0.39
CA THR A 200 -9.60 19.91 -0.93
C THR A 200 -10.43 19.20 -1.99
N GLU A 201 -10.98 19.96 -2.92
CA GLU A 201 -11.73 19.44 -4.07
C GLU A 201 -10.86 19.44 -5.34
N PRO A 202 -10.82 18.33 -6.12
CA PRO A 202 -11.46 17.04 -5.85
C PRO A 202 -10.73 16.23 -4.75
N PRO A 203 -11.43 15.35 -4.01
CA PRO A 203 -10.81 14.46 -3.03
C PRO A 203 -9.76 13.54 -3.67
N ALA A 204 -8.79 13.06 -2.89
CA ALA A 204 -7.71 12.26 -3.43
C ALA A 204 -8.17 10.85 -3.88
N PRO A 205 -7.82 10.43 -5.11
CA PRO A 205 -7.99 9.06 -5.58
C PRO A 205 -6.88 8.08 -5.13
N LEU A 206 -5.73 8.58 -4.66
CA LEU A 206 -4.67 7.77 -4.05
C LEU A 206 -4.46 8.21 -2.60
N TRP A 207 -4.42 7.24 -1.69
CA TRP A 207 -4.18 7.49 -0.28
C TRP A 207 -2.97 6.68 0.21
N LEU A 208 -1.92 7.37 0.65
CA LEU A 208 -0.73 6.76 1.25
C LEU A 208 -0.80 6.85 2.78
N LEU A 209 -0.58 5.72 3.45
CA LEU A 209 -0.60 5.61 4.91
C LEU A 209 0.66 4.91 5.45
N PRO A 210 1.76 5.64 5.66
CA PRO A 210 2.86 5.17 6.49
C PRO A 210 2.39 5.02 7.94
N HIS A 211 2.64 3.87 8.56
CA HIS A 211 2.30 3.61 9.96
C HIS A 211 3.35 2.75 10.67
N GLY A 212 3.33 2.75 12.01
CA GLY A 212 4.31 2.04 12.81
C GLY A 212 3.85 1.71 14.22
N THR A 213 2.57 1.34 14.39
CA THR A 213 2.01 0.90 15.68
C THR A 213 0.96 -0.21 15.56
N TRP A 214 0.73 -0.74 14.36
CA TRP A 214 -0.44 -1.59 14.10
C TRP A 214 -0.04 -2.96 13.54
N GLY A 215 0.62 -3.77 14.38
CA GLY A 215 0.91 -5.18 14.08
C GLY A 215 -0.30 -6.07 13.78
N GLY A 216 -1.53 -5.50 13.71
CA GLY A 216 -2.76 -6.16 13.30
C GLY A 216 -3.74 -5.29 12.46
N ALA A 217 -3.31 -4.16 11.86
CA ALA A 217 -4.18 -3.37 10.94
C ALA A 217 -4.10 -3.83 9.47
N GLY A 218 -3.27 -4.83 9.19
CA GLY A 218 -3.35 -5.70 8.03
C GLY A 218 -3.15 -7.14 8.48
N ASN A 219 -3.47 -8.10 7.63
CA ASN A 219 -2.89 -9.44 7.66
C ASN A 219 -2.46 -9.84 6.23
N GLU A 220 -1.70 -10.93 6.11
CA GLU A 220 -1.23 -11.43 4.79
C GLU A 220 -2.43 -11.78 3.90
N ASP A 221 -3.50 -12.30 4.49
CA ASP A 221 -4.74 -12.66 3.82
C ASP A 221 -5.48 -11.45 3.21
N MET A 222 -5.45 -10.29 3.84
CA MET A 222 -6.05 -9.04 3.35
C MET A 222 -5.30 -8.48 2.14
N THR A 223 -3.96 -8.55 2.14
CA THR A 223 -3.17 -8.12 0.99
C THR A 223 -3.25 -9.16 -0.13
N ALA A 224 -3.22 -10.46 0.21
CA ALA A 224 -3.46 -11.53 -0.75
C ALA A 224 -4.86 -11.42 -1.37
N ALA A 225 -5.88 -11.02 -0.61
CA ALA A 225 -7.24 -10.74 -1.10
C ALA A 225 -7.34 -9.58 -2.08
N THR A 226 -6.35 -8.68 -2.08
CA THR A 226 -6.26 -7.58 -3.06
C THR A 226 -5.48 -7.95 -4.31
N GLN A 227 -4.63 -8.99 -4.23
CA GLN A 227 -3.87 -9.60 -5.34
C GLN A 227 -4.64 -10.73 -6.03
N TYR A 228 -5.41 -11.48 -5.25
CA TYR A 228 -6.15 -12.67 -5.59
C TYR A 228 -7.57 -12.54 -5.03
N TRP A 229 -8.58 -12.96 -5.77
CA TRP A 229 -9.99 -12.87 -5.40
C TRP A 229 -10.38 -13.73 -4.20
N THR A 230 -10.00 -13.33 -3.00
CA THR A 230 -10.58 -13.91 -1.77
C THR A 230 -11.51 -12.90 -1.14
N PHE A 231 -12.81 -13.11 -1.35
CA PHE A 231 -13.88 -12.42 -0.61
C PHE A 231 -13.70 -12.72 0.89
N ASP A 232 -13.38 -11.69 1.67
CA ASP A 232 -13.44 -11.77 3.13
C ASP A 232 -14.87 -11.40 3.58
N PRO A 233 -15.68 -12.37 4.06
CA PRO A 233 -17.03 -12.11 4.57
C PRO A 233 -17.02 -11.30 5.86
N THR A 234 -15.85 -11.15 6.50
CA THR A 234 -15.66 -10.32 7.67
C THR A 234 -15.30 -8.92 7.16
N PRO A 235 -16.22 -7.93 7.19
CA PRO A 235 -15.80 -6.55 6.97
C PRO A 235 -14.71 -6.27 8.00
N ILE A 236 -13.50 -5.97 7.53
CA ILE A 236 -12.38 -5.67 8.41
C ILE A 236 -12.80 -4.48 9.24
N SER A 237 -13.18 -4.75 10.49
CA SER A 237 -13.56 -3.73 11.43
C SER A 237 -12.26 -3.05 11.82
N LEU A 238 -11.95 -1.97 11.13
CA LEU A 238 -11.12 -0.93 11.68
C LEU A 238 -11.98 -0.26 12.74
N SER A 239 -12.11 -0.94 13.88
CA SER A 239 -12.89 -0.47 15.01
C SER A 239 -12.27 0.83 15.51
N GLY A 240 -12.77 1.96 14.98
CA GLY A 240 -12.37 3.30 15.41
C GLY A 240 -12.04 4.27 14.28
N VAL A 241 -13.11 4.81 13.68
CA VAL A 241 -13.19 6.13 13.01
C VAL A 241 -12.47 6.24 11.65
N TRP A 242 -13.22 6.44 10.55
CA TRP A 242 -12.72 6.68 9.18
C TRP A 242 -13.24 8.01 8.66
N SER A 243 -13.02 9.06 9.44
CA SER A 243 -13.54 10.38 9.10
C SER A 243 -12.90 10.95 7.83
N ILE A 244 -11.73 10.48 7.41
CA ILE A 244 -11.02 10.97 6.21
C ILE A 244 -11.85 10.84 4.93
N VAL A 245 -12.58 9.72 4.77
CA VAL A 245 -13.46 9.53 3.61
C VAL A 245 -14.74 10.34 3.76
N THR A 246 -15.36 10.28 4.94
CA THR A 246 -16.64 11.00 5.20
C THR A 246 -16.48 12.51 5.20
N ASP A 247 -15.28 13.00 5.53
CA ASP A 247 -14.90 14.40 5.53
C ASP A 247 -14.34 14.81 4.15
N HIS A 248 -14.45 13.97 3.12
CA HIS A 248 -14.11 14.27 1.72
C HIS A 248 -12.63 14.59 1.44
N TRP A 249 -11.69 14.12 2.25
CA TRP A 249 -10.25 14.23 1.94
C TRP A 249 -9.80 13.23 0.89
N VAL A 250 -10.41 12.04 0.91
CA VAL A 250 -10.21 10.99 -0.10
C VAL A 250 -11.53 10.61 -0.72
N ARG A 251 -11.47 10.11 -1.95
CA ARG A 251 -12.65 9.56 -2.61
C ARG A 251 -13.06 8.24 -1.96
N PRO A 252 -14.35 7.87 -2.00
CA PRO A 252 -14.78 6.54 -1.58
C PRO A 252 -14.14 5.41 -2.39
N ASP A 253 -13.80 5.64 -3.66
CA ASP A 253 -13.13 4.68 -4.53
C ASP A 253 -11.59 4.81 -4.55
N ALA A 254 -11.01 5.55 -3.60
CA ALA A 254 -9.56 5.76 -3.54
C ALA A 254 -8.80 4.45 -3.27
N VAL A 255 -7.65 4.30 -3.91
CA VAL A 255 -6.70 3.22 -3.60
C VAL A 255 -5.91 3.62 -2.35
N LEU A 256 -6.06 2.86 -1.27
CA LEU A 256 -5.23 2.97 -0.08
C LEU A 256 -3.95 2.14 -0.26
N ILE A 257 -2.79 2.69 0.06
CA ILE A 257 -1.52 1.96 0.22
C ILE A 257 -0.98 2.24 1.63
N ALA A 258 -1.13 1.28 2.52
CA ALA A 258 -0.61 1.37 3.89
C ALA A 258 0.68 0.54 4.05
N VAL A 259 1.64 1.04 4.83
CA VAL A 259 2.95 0.40 5.04
C VAL A 259 3.46 0.53 6.48
N ASP A 260 3.90 -0.59 7.06
CA ASP A 260 4.35 -0.70 8.46
C ASP A 260 5.86 -0.83 8.63
N ILE A 261 6.38 -0.35 9.77
CA ILE A 261 7.82 -0.38 10.09
C ILE A 261 8.32 -1.69 10.73
N PHE A 262 7.47 -2.47 11.39
CA PHE A 262 7.91 -3.56 12.27
C PHE A 262 8.16 -4.89 11.59
N SER A 263 7.76 -5.02 10.33
CA SER A 263 7.79 -6.32 9.68
C SER A 263 8.69 -6.36 8.44
N SER A 264 9.94 -6.80 8.63
CA SER A 264 10.79 -7.24 7.51
C SER A 264 10.52 -8.70 7.10
N THR A 265 9.84 -9.48 7.95
CA THR A 265 9.66 -10.95 7.78
C THR A 265 8.23 -11.39 7.53
N ARG A 266 7.23 -10.53 7.76
CA ARG A 266 5.81 -10.80 7.46
C ARG A 266 5.26 -9.67 6.59
N TRP A 267 4.52 -9.99 5.54
CA TRP A 267 3.91 -8.98 4.67
C TRP A 267 2.60 -8.44 5.22
N ASN A 268 2.15 -9.05 6.30
CA ASN A 268 0.86 -8.94 6.95
C ASN A 268 0.53 -7.55 7.53
N THR A 269 1.23 -6.49 7.18
CA THR A 269 1.05 -5.15 7.77
C THR A 269 0.90 -4.06 6.72
N MET A 270 0.88 -4.46 5.45
CA MET A 270 0.44 -3.63 4.35
C MET A 270 -1.06 -3.83 4.12
N ARG A 271 -1.73 -2.76 3.68
CA ARG A 271 -3.12 -2.80 3.25
C ARG A 271 -3.23 -2.09 1.92
N ILE A 272 -3.81 -2.78 0.95
CA ILE A 272 -4.30 -2.19 -0.29
C ILE A 272 -5.82 -2.30 -0.24
N ASP A 273 -6.57 -1.24 -0.50
CA ASP A 273 -8.04 -1.29 -0.34
C ASP A 273 -8.76 -0.19 -1.13
N ASN A 274 -10.07 -0.36 -1.35
CA ASN A 274 -10.99 0.61 -1.93
C ASN A 274 -12.30 0.72 -1.12
N TYR A 275 -12.41 1.76 -0.29
CA TYR A 275 -13.46 1.91 0.73
C TYR A 275 -14.93 1.81 0.24
N GLY A 276 -15.21 2.06 -1.04
CA GLY A 276 -16.56 2.20 -1.59
C GLY A 276 -16.93 1.28 -2.75
N ARG A 277 -16.09 0.33 -3.17
CA ARG A 277 -16.55 -0.70 -4.12
C ARG A 277 -17.12 -1.90 -3.35
N ASP A 278 -18.29 -2.35 -3.79
CA ASP A 278 -18.90 -3.58 -3.31
C ASP A 278 -17.92 -4.75 -3.56
N PRO A 279 -17.76 -5.72 -2.63
CA PRO A 279 -16.85 -6.87 -2.78
C PRO A 279 -17.18 -7.81 -3.96
N VAL A 280 -18.16 -7.46 -4.79
CA VAL A 280 -18.68 -8.24 -5.93
C VAL A 280 -18.16 -7.74 -7.28
N ALA A 281 -17.25 -6.76 -7.31
CA ALA A 281 -16.65 -6.25 -8.54
C ALA A 281 -15.38 -7.01 -8.91
N TYR A 282 -15.49 -7.94 -9.87
CA TYR A 282 -14.49 -8.93 -10.34
C TYR A 282 -13.20 -8.40 -11.05
N GLU A 283 -12.69 -7.18 -10.77
CA GLU A 283 -11.36 -6.71 -11.28
C GLU A 283 -10.28 -6.34 -10.20
N PRO A 284 -9.03 -6.88 -10.25
CA PRO A 284 -8.06 -6.77 -9.17
C PRO A 284 -7.62 -5.32 -9.00
N LEU A 285 -7.64 -4.82 -7.76
CA LEU A 285 -7.42 -3.39 -7.47
C LEU A 285 -5.99 -2.94 -7.73
N ALA A 286 -5.04 -3.84 -7.52
CA ALA A 286 -3.64 -3.62 -7.82
C ALA A 286 -2.96 -4.96 -8.12
N TRP A 287 -1.95 -4.92 -8.98
CA TRP A 287 -0.97 -5.98 -9.09
C TRP A 287 0.15 -5.75 -8.08
N VAL A 288 0.64 -6.81 -7.44
CA VAL A 288 1.65 -6.68 -6.38
C VAL A 288 2.72 -7.74 -6.53
N GLU A 289 3.97 -7.32 -6.42
CA GLU A 289 5.15 -8.18 -6.37
C GLU A 289 5.90 -8.00 -5.05
N VAL A 290 6.31 -9.13 -4.48
CA VAL A 290 6.74 -9.26 -3.09
C VAL A 290 8.21 -9.68 -3.03
N HIS A 291 9.08 -8.78 -2.55
CA HIS A 291 10.51 -9.02 -2.28
C HIS A 291 10.93 -8.85 -0.79
N PRO A 292 11.91 -9.60 -0.24
CA PRO A 292 12.23 -9.53 1.20
C PRO A 292 12.42 -8.12 1.83
N HIS A 293 12.78 -7.11 1.05
CA HIS A 293 13.03 -5.74 1.51
C HIS A 293 12.07 -4.66 0.99
N PHE A 294 11.24 -4.97 0.00
CA PHE A 294 10.36 -4.00 -0.66
C PHE A 294 9.22 -4.68 -1.42
N VAL A 295 8.21 -3.90 -1.77
CA VAL A 295 7.03 -4.34 -2.53
C VAL A 295 6.92 -3.47 -3.76
N ILE A 296 6.45 -4.03 -4.86
CA ILE A 296 6.04 -3.24 -6.01
C ILE A 296 4.55 -3.39 -6.13
N VAL A 297 3.83 -2.27 -6.19
CA VAL A 297 2.39 -2.20 -6.39
C VAL A 297 2.11 -1.45 -7.68
N VAL A 298 1.25 -1.98 -8.54
CA VAL A 298 0.74 -1.29 -9.72
C VAL A 298 -0.76 -1.19 -9.58
N ALA A 299 -1.28 0.03 -9.38
CA ALA A 299 -2.70 0.29 -9.19
C ALA A 299 -3.20 1.27 -10.24
N ASN A 300 -4.41 1.06 -10.78
CA ASN A 300 -5.05 2.05 -11.64
C ASN A 300 -5.76 3.08 -10.77
N VAL A 301 -5.31 4.33 -10.86
CA VAL A 301 -5.80 5.43 -10.03
C VAL A 301 -6.47 6.49 -10.91
N PRO A 302 -7.67 6.99 -10.57
CA PRO A 302 -8.30 8.09 -11.31
C PRO A 302 -7.37 9.29 -11.50
N ASP A 303 -7.30 9.84 -12.71
CA ASP A 303 -6.63 11.13 -12.97
C ASP A 303 -7.35 12.27 -12.22
N VAL A 304 -6.65 13.34 -11.88
CA VAL A 304 -7.23 14.54 -11.22
C VAL A 304 -8.37 15.18 -12.02
N ASN A 305 -8.41 15.00 -13.32
CA ASN A 305 -9.48 15.49 -14.19
C ASN A 305 -10.65 14.48 -14.32
N ASP A 306 -10.52 13.28 -13.75
CA ASP A 306 -11.53 12.23 -13.81
C ASP A 306 -12.57 12.38 -12.69
N THR A 307 -13.77 12.77 -13.09
CA THR A 307 -14.93 12.91 -12.19
C THR A 307 -15.73 11.62 -12.04
N LEU A 308 -15.42 10.57 -12.81
CA LEU A 308 -16.12 9.29 -12.79
C LEU A 308 -15.41 8.31 -11.85
N PRO A 309 -16.13 7.36 -11.24
CA PRO A 309 -15.49 6.29 -10.48
C PRO A 309 -14.69 5.40 -11.42
N THR A 310 -13.48 5.03 -11.01
CA THR A 310 -12.65 4.12 -11.82
C THR A 310 -13.32 2.75 -11.91
N ILE A 311 -13.32 2.16 -13.10
CA ILE A 311 -13.46 0.73 -13.37
C ILE A 311 -12.12 0.35 -14.02
N LEU A 312 -11.47 -0.74 -13.61
CA LEU A 312 -10.18 -1.05 -14.23
C LEU A 312 -10.45 -1.34 -15.72
N PRO A 313 -9.64 -0.85 -16.66
CA PRO A 313 -9.54 -1.57 -17.92
C PRO A 313 -8.99 -2.95 -17.58
N THR A 314 -9.77 -3.98 -17.91
CA THR A 314 -9.53 -5.37 -17.54
C THR A 314 -8.07 -5.77 -17.79
N TYR A 315 -7.26 -5.80 -16.72
CA TYR A 315 -5.97 -6.47 -16.76
C TYR A 315 -6.27 -7.95 -16.64
N ILE A 316 -6.17 -8.67 -17.74
CA ILE A 316 -6.28 -10.12 -17.77
C ILE A 316 -4.89 -10.63 -17.41
N PRO A 317 -4.65 -11.10 -16.16
CA PRO A 317 -3.40 -11.80 -15.85
C PRO A 317 -3.27 -12.97 -16.83
N PRO A 318 -2.04 -13.34 -17.26
CA PRO A 318 -1.88 -14.55 -18.05
C PRO A 318 -2.54 -15.72 -17.30
N PRO A 319 -3.32 -16.57 -17.98
CA PRO A 319 -3.93 -17.72 -17.33
C PRO A 319 -2.83 -18.54 -16.62
N PRO A 320 -3.10 -19.06 -15.41
CA PRO A 320 -2.11 -19.84 -14.68
C PRO A 320 -1.55 -20.97 -15.54
N GLU A 321 -0.23 -21.16 -15.53
CA GLU A 321 0.41 -22.24 -16.29
C GLU A 321 0.06 -23.64 -15.74
N SER A 322 -0.51 -23.72 -14.53
CA SER A 322 -0.95 -24.96 -13.87
C SER A 322 -2.09 -24.68 -12.88
N LEU A 323 -2.73 -25.74 -12.37
CA LEU A 323 -3.79 -25.61 -11.38
C LEU A 323 -3.34 -24.77 -10.16
N MET A 324 -4.11 -23.75 -9.83
CA MET A 324 -4.00 -22.98 -8.59
C MET A 324 -5.26 -23.17 -7.75
N VAL A 325 -5.08 -23.25 -6.42
CA VAL A 325 -6.17 -23.32 -5.44
C VAL A 325 -5.99 -22.18 -4.44
N MET A 326 -7.03 -21.39 -4.20
CA MET A 326 -6.93 -20.21 -3.34
C MET A 326 -8.20 -20.03 -2.48
N PRO A 327 -8.06 -19.79 -1.18
CA PRO A 327 -6.81 -19.84 -0.42
C PRO A 327 -6.38 -21.28 -0.12
N GLU A 328 -5.08 -21.52 0.07
CA GLU A 328 -4.55 -22.84 0.49
C GLU A 328 -4.92 -23.18 1.94
N ILE A 329 -5.26 -22.17 2.75
CA ILE A 329 -5.84 -22.31 4.09
C ILE A 329 -7.14 -21.51 4.08
N SER A 330 -8.30 -22.17 4.24
CA SER A 330 -9.60 -21.52 4.06
C SER A 330 -10.57 -21.81 5.21
N SER A 331 -11.23 -20.77 5.71
CA SER A 331 -12.46 -20.86 6.50
C SER A 331 -13.72 -20.62 5.68
N GLY A 332 -13.56 -20.50 4.35
CA GLY A 332 -14.62 -20.19 3.40
C GLY A 332 -14.56 -21.04 2.13
N PRO A 333 -15.10 -20.54 1.01
CA PRO A 333 -14.94 -21.16 -0.31
C PRO A 333 -13.47 -21.22 -0.74
N VAL A 334 -13.16 -22.17 -1.62
CA VAL A 334 -11.84 -22.38 -2.23
C VAL A 334 -12.02 -22.31 -3.73
N PHE A 335 -11.31 -21.38 -4.37
CA PHE A 335 -11.37 -21.09 -5.79
C PHE A 335 -10.26 -21.84 -6.53
N LEU A 336 -10.59 -22.37 -7.69
CA LEU A 336 -9.69 -23.08 -8.59
C LEU A 336 -9.50 -22.22 -9.83
N MET A 337 -8.25 -22.06 -10.27
CA MET A 337 -7.91 -21.36 -11.51
C MET A 337 -6.87 -22.16 -12.31
N GLY A 338 -6.91 -22.07 -13.64
CA GLY A 338 -6.00 -22.81 -14.50
C GLY A 338 -6.23 -24.32 -14.51
N ALA A 339 -7.44 -24.78 -14.16
CA ALA A 339 -7.80 -26.20 -14.22
C ALA A 339 -7.85 -26.70 -15.67
N SER A 340 -7.15 -27.81 -15.93
CA SER A 340 -7.11 -28.49 -17.24
C SER A 340 -8.22 -29.52 -17.45
N CYS A 341 -9.04 -29.77 -16.43
CA CYS A 341 -10.09 -30.78 -16.38
C CYS A 341 -11.49 -30.15 -16.38
N GLU A 342 -12.50 -30.89 -16.79
CA GLU A 342 -13.91 -30.47 -16.72
C GLU A 342 -14.49 -30.61 -15.30
N LYS A 343 -13.93 -31.50 -14.49
CA LYS A 343 -14.28 -31.71 -13.08
C LYS A 343 -13.04 -31.99 -12.25
N ALA A 344 -12.85 -31.23 -11.18
CA ALA A 344 -11.81 -31.48 -10.19
C ALA A 344 -12.35 -32.35 -9.05
N LEU A 345 -11.50 -33.22 -8.55
CA LEU A 345 -11.79 -34.15 -7.46
C LEU A 345 -11.25 -33.61 -6.14
N VAL A 346 -12.04 -33.65 -5.07
CA VAL A 346 -11.58 -33.32 -3.72
C VAL A 346 -11.42 -34.60 -2.91
N LEU A 347 -10.21 -34.80 -2.39
CA LEU A 347 -9.83 -35.92 -1.55
C LEU A 347 -9.59 -35.46 -0.11
N SER A 348 -9.98 -36.28 0.87
CA SER A 348 -9.54 -36.12 2.26
C SER A 348 -8.05 -36.45 2.41
N GLU A 349 -7.49 -36.17 3.58
CA GLU A 349 -6.11 -36.56 3.92
C GLU A 349 -5.86 -38.09 3.80
N ASP A 350 -6.89 -38.89 4.05
CA ASP A 350 -6.86 -40.36 3.94
C ASP A 350 -7.02 -40.86 2.49
N GLY A 351 -7.26 -39.95 1.53
CA GLY A 351 -7.42 -40.28 0.11
C GLY A 351 -8.84 -40.64 -0.31
N ASP A 352 -9.82 -40.48 0.58
CA ASP A 352 -11.24 -40.70 0.25
C ASP A 352 -11.80 -39.52 -0.53
N THR A 353 -12.64 -39.79 -1.52
CA THR A 353 -13.36 -38.75 -2.27
C THR A 353 -14.43 -38.11 -1.39
N VAL A 354 -14.32 -36.80 -1.17
CA VAL A 354 -15.27 -36.03 -0.35
C VAL A 354 -16.16 -35.10 -1.17
N ASP A 355 -15.68 -34.62 -2.32
CA ASP A 355 -16.45 -33.69 -3.16
C ASP A 355 -15.97 -33.67 -4.61
N TRP A 356 -16.77 -33.04 -5.48
CA TRP A 356 -16.46 -32.78 -6.88
C TRP A 356 -16.77 -31.34 -7.24
N ILE A 357 -15.86 -30.70 -7.95
CA ILE A 357 -15.98 -29.30 -8.36
C ILE A 357 -16.16 -29.26 -9.87
N GLU A 358 -17.26 -28.66 -10.33
CA GLU A 358 -17.44 -28.43 -11.77
C GLU A 358 -16.57 -27.26 -12.21
N ILE A 359 -15.85 -27.46 -13.33
CA ILE A 359 -14.93 -26.46 -13.89
C ILE A 359 -15.56 -25.88 -15.16
N SER A 360 -15.63 -24.55 -15.23
CA SER A 360 -16.03 -23.80 -16.41
C SER A 360 -14.90 -22.85 -16.78
N ASP A 361 -14.46 -22.88 -18.04
CA ASP A 361 -13.38 -22.01 -18.57
C ASP A 361 -12.08 -22.04 -17.73
N GLY A 362 -11.73 -23.21 -17.18
CA GLY A 362 -10.53 -23.39 -16.36
C GLY A 362 -10.65 -22.90 -14.93
N GLU A 363 -11.85 -22.53 -14.50
CA GLU A 363 -12.16 -22.02 -13.16
C GLU A 363 -13.22 -22.87 -12.46
N GLY A 364 -13.14 -22.96 -11.13
CA GLY A 364 -14.13 -23.69 -10.32
C GLY A 364 -14.18 -23.18 -8.90
N VAL A 365 -15.26 -23.49 -8.17
CA VAL A 365 -15.41 -23.08 -6.78
C VAL A 365 -15.85 -24.27 -5.93
N TRP A 366 -15.07 -24.54 -4.90
CA TRP A 366 -15.42 -25.47 -3.84
C TRP A 366 -15.98 -24.70 -2.64
N ALA A 367 -17.11 -25.11 -2.10
CA ALA A 367 -17.73 -24.42 -0.96
C ALA A 367 -16.91 -24.52 0.35
N GLY A 368 -15.98 -25.47 0.44
CA GLY A 368 -15.08 -25.63 1.59
C GLY A 368 -15.86 -25.81 2.89
N ALA A 369 -15.55 -24.98 3.90
CA ALA A 369 -16.14 -25.02 5.23
C ALA A 369 -17.56 -24.40 5.31
N THR A 370 -18.03 -23.70 4.27
CA THR A 370 -19.35 -23.04 4.27
C THR A 370 -20.51 -24.01 4.09
N ASP A 371 -20.27 -25.16 3.46
CA ASP A 371 -21.21 -26.28 3.43
C ASP A 371 -20.80 -27.20 4.59
N SER A 372 -21.63 -27.28 5.63
CA SER A 372 -21.42 -28.07 6.88
C SER A 372 -21.08 -29.58 6.71
N LYS A 373 -20.86 -30.03 5.47
CA LYS A 373 -20.43 -31.36 5.05
C LYS A 373 -18.94 -31.60 5.21
N ASN A 374 -18.08 -30.57 5.15
CA ASN A 374 -16.62 -30.72 5.20
C ASN A 374 -16.09 -30.19 6.54
N ALA A 375 -15.48 -31.08 7.33
CA ALA A 375 -14.85 -30.70 8.59
C ALA A 375 -13.52 -29.96 8.35
N PRO A 376 -13.03 -29.15 9.31
CA PRO A 376 -11.65 -28.65 9.25
C PRO A 376 -10.66 -29.81 9.15
N GLY A 377 -9.61 -29.62 8.35
CA GLY A 377 -8.64 -30.68 8.03
C GLY A 377 -7.90 -30.44 6.73
N THR A 378 -7.00 -31.37 6.38
CA THR A 378 -6.26 -31.33 5.11
C THR A 378 -7.06 -32.04 4.00
N TYR A 379 -7.11 -31.40 2.84
CA TYR A 379 -7.74 -31.89 1.62
C TYR A 379 -6.79 -31.74 0.43
N TYR A 380 -7.03 -32.52 -0.62
CA TYR A 380 -6.29 -32.45 -1.86
C TYR A 380 -7.24 -32.30 -3.05
N ILE A 381 -7.01 -31.26 -3.85
CA ILE A 381 -7.75 -31.00 -5.08
C ILE A 381 -6.93 -31.54 -6.25
N VAL A 382 -7.56 -32.41 -7.04
CA VAL A 382 -6.93 -33.12 -8.15
C VAL A 382 -7.61 -32.75 -9.47
N CYS A 383 -6.83 -32.32 -10.45
CA CYS A 383 -7.30 -31.99 -11.79
C CYS A 383 -6.29 -32.48 -12.84
N GLY A 384 -6.59 -33.60 -13.49
CA GLY A 384 -5.62 -34.25 -14.37
C GLY A 384 -4.41 -34.79 -13.59
N GLU A 385 -3.21 -34.36 -13.97
CA GLU A 385 -1.95 -34.70 -13.27
C GLU A 385 -1.62 -33.75 -12.12
N ASP A 386 -2.31 -32.60 -12.04
CA ASP A 386 -2.09 -31.62 -10.98
C ASP A 386 -2.80 -32.02 -9.68
N VAL A 387 -2.05 -31.94 -8.59
CA VAL A 387 -2.55 -32.10 -7.22
C VAL A 387 -2.17 -30.86 -6.42
N ARG A 388 -3.13 -30.29 -5.68
CA ARG A 388 -2.90 -29.17 -4.78
C ARG A 388 -3.50 -29.44 -3.41
N LYS A 389 -2.75 -29.08 -2.37
CA LYS A 389 -3.17 -29.22 -0.97
C LYS A 389 -3.99 -28.00 -0.56
N VAL A 390 -5.04 -28.23 0.22
CA VAL A 390 -5.86 -27.20 0.86
C VAL A 390 -6.08 -27.60 2.32
N VAL A 391 -6.05 -26.66 3.24
CA VAL A 391 -6.36 -26.85 4.66
C VAL A 391 -7.62 -26.08 4.97
N LEU A 392 -8.67 -26.74 5.44
CA LEU A 392 -9.83 -26.06 5.99
C LEU A 392 -9.59 -25.77 7.48
N ASP A 393 -9.74 -24.51 7.89
CA ASP A 393 -9.71 -24.06 9.29
C ASP A 393 -11.05 -23.37 9.62
N TYR A 394 -11.39 -23.23 10.91
CA TYR A 394 -12.63 -22.54 11.31
C TYR A 394 -12.54 -21.02 11.21
#